data_AF-A0A962AE97-F1
#
_entry.id   AF-A0A962AE97-F1
#
_cell.length_a   1.000
_cell.length_b   1.000
_cell.length_c   1.000
_cell.angle_alpha   90.00
_cell.angle_beta   90.00
_cell.angle_gamma   90.00
#
_symmetry.space_group_name_H-M   'P 1'
#
loop_
_entity.id
_entity.type
_entity.pdbx_description
1 polymer ?
#
loop_
_entity_poly.entity_id
_entity_poly.type
_entity_poly.pdbx_seq_one_letter_code
_entity_poly.pdbx_strand_id
1 'polypeptide(L)' 'MSGTSMDGVDIALVETDGESVVTFGATGFQPYSDEDRALLRAALDEAAGLEARGAAS' A
#
# COMPACT_ATOMS: atom_id res chain seq x y z
N MET A 1 1.81 5.07 -0.45
CA MET A 1 2.25 3.98 0.44
C MET A 1 1.03 3.43 1.16
N SER A 2 0.95 2.13 1.44
CA SER A 2 -0.14 1.56 2.25
C SER A 2 0.50 0.68 3.31
N GLY A 3 0.24 0.99 4.57
CA GLY A 3 0.80 0.28 5.71
C GLY A 3 0.11 -1.07 5.96
N THR A 4 0.68 -1.86 6.86
CA THR A 4 0.10 -3.16 7.24
C THR A 4 -1.24 -3.04 7.98
N SER A 5 -1.64 -1.83 8.39
CA SER A 5 -2.96 -1.58 8.98
C SER A 5 -4.10 -1.59 7.95
N MET A 6 -3.78 -1.44 6.66
CA MET A 6 -4.74 -1.45 5.53
C MET A 6 -5.88 -0.46 5.71
N ASP A 7 -5.55 0.73 6.16
CA ASP A 7 -6.54 1.80 6.32
C ASP A 7 -6.77 2.58 5.02
N GLY A 8 -5.79 2.58 4.12
CA GLY A 8 -5.84 3.34 2.87
C GLY A 8 -4.46 3.54 2.27
N VAL A 9 -4.37 4.52 1.37
CA VAL A 9 -3.16 4.86 0.63
C VAL A 9 -2.72 6.29 0.97
N ASP A 10 -1.50 6.42 1.45
CA ASP A 10 -0.79 7.68 1.58
C ASP A 10 -0.27 8.15 0.22
N ILE A 11 -0.43 9.43 -0.06
CA ILE A 11 -0.01 10.12 -1.29
C ILE A 11 0.89 11.28 -0.90
N ALA A 12 2.01 11.44 -1.59
CA ALA A 12 2.89 12.59 -1.44
C ALA A 12 3.40 13.03 -2.81
N LEU A 13 3.27 14.32 -3.11
CA LEU A 13 3.93 14.94 -4.26
C LEU A 13 5.37 15.26 -3.86
N VAL A 14 6.31 14.73 -4.63
CA VAL A 14 7.74 15.06 -4.49
C VAL A 14 8.23 15.54 -5.85
N GLU A 15 8.77 16.75 -5.88
CA GLU A 15 9.44 17.30 -7.06
C GLU A 15 10.94 17.20 -6.85
N THR A 16 11.65 16.70 -7.85
CA THR A 16 13.10 16.51 -7.78
C THR A 16 13.75 16.68 -9.15
N ASP A 17 15.00 17.13 -9.15
CA ASP A 17 15.86 17.14 -10.34
C ASP A 17 16.51 15.76 -10.61
N GLY A 18 16.32 14.78 -9.71
CA GLY A 18 16.89 13.44 -9.80
C GLY A 18 18.31 13.31 -9.26
N GLU A 19 18.91 14.40 -8.74
CA GLU A 19 20.29 14.41 -8.26
C GLU A 19 20.41 14.93 -6.83
N SER A 20 19.94 16.15 -6.56
CA SER A 20 20.22 16.84 -5.29
C SER A 20 19.08 17.71 -4.77
N VAL A 21 18.17 18.16 -5.64
CA VAL A 21 17.02 18.95 -5.24
C VAL A 21 15.85 18.02 -4.95
N VAL A 22 15.27 18.16 -3.77
CA VAL A 22 14.03 17.47 -3.37
C VAL A 22 13.13 18.49 -2.70
N THR A 23 11.94 18.70 -3.26
CA THR A 23 10.91 19.59 -2.74
C THR A 23 9.67 18.77 -2.40
N PHE A 24 9.19 18.92 -1.17
CA PHE A 24 7.94 18.29 -0.73
C PHE A 24 6.76 19.18 -1.09
N GLY A 25 5.82 18.61 -1.83
CA GLY A 25 4.56 19.24 -2.20
C GLY A 25 3.39 18.79 -1.31
N ALA A 26 2.19 18.76 -1.89
CA ALA A 26 0.99 18.34 -1.19
C ALA A 26 1.06 16.86 -0.75
N THR A 27 0.41 16.57 0.38
CA THR A 27 0.20 15.21 0.88
C THR A 27 -1.29 14.90 0.93
N GLY A 28 -1.65 13.62 0.85
CA GLY A 28 -3.03 13.17 0.95
C GLY A 28 -3.12 11.76 1.50
N PHE A 29 -4.32 11.42 1.95
CA PHE A 29 -4.67 10.07 2.37
C PHE A 29 -5.99 9.69 1.71
N GLN A 30 -5.99 8.57 1.01
CA GLN A 30 -7.19 8.01 0.40
C GLN A 30 -7.59 6.76 1.18
N PRO A 31 -8.69 6.78 1.95
CA PRO A 31 -9.15 5.60 2.66
C PRO A 31 -9.59 4.52 1.68
N TYR A 32 -9.35 3.25 2.02
CA TYR A 32 -10.02 2.15 1.32
C TYR A 32 -11.51 2.17 1.64
N SER A 33 -12.31 1.69 0.68
CA SER A 33 -13.70 1.38 0.96
C SER A 33 -13.79 0.24 1.98
N ASP A 34 -14.93 0.13 2.68
CA ASP A 34 -15.14 -0.96 3.63
C ASP A 34 -15.10 -2.34 2.94
N GLU A 35 -15.57 -2.39 1.68
CA GLU A 35 -15.54 -3.60 0.84
C GLU A 35 -14.10 -4.01 0.50
N ASP A 36 -13.28 -3.08 0.00
CA ASP A 36 -11.88 -3.35 -0.32
C ASP A 36 -11.09 -3.75 0.93
N ARG A 37 -11.34 -3.08 2.06
CA ARG A 37 -10.71 -3.40 3.34
C ARG A 37 -11.07 -4.80 3.81
N ALA A 38 -12.32 -5.22 3.65
CA ALA A 38 -12.77 -6.57 3.99
C ALA A 38 -12.12 -7.61 3.08
N LEU A 39 -12.07 -7.34 1.77
CA LEU A 39 -11.43 -8.21 0.78
C LEU A 39 -9.93 -8.42 1.09
N LEU A 40 -9.20 -7.34 1.36
CA LEU A 40 -7.77 -7.40 1.68
C LEU A 40 -7.50 -8.21 2.96
N ARG A 41 -8.34 -8.05 3.98
CA ARG A 41 -8.22 -8.83 5.23
C ARG A 41 -8.47 -10.32 4.99
N ALA A 42 -9.53 -10.66 4.26
CA ALA A 42 -9.83 -12.04 3.94
C ALA A 42 -8.69 -12.72 3.15
N ALA A 43 -8.10 -12.00 2.19
CA ALA A 43 -6.97 -12.51 1.41
C ALA A 43 -5.73 -12.81 2.28
N LEU A 44 -5.48 -12.02 3.33
CA LEU A 44 -4.39 -12.30 4.28
C LEU A 44 -4.68 -13.49 5.17
N ASP A 45 -5.92 -13.61 5.65
CA ASP A 45 -6.33 -14.74 6.47
C ASP A 45 -6.19 -16.05 5.69
N GLU A 46 -6.55 -16.05 4.40
CA GLU A 46 -6.29 -17.17 3.49
C GLU A 46 -4.80 -17.41 3.28
N ALA A 47 -4.03 -16.35 3.01
CA ALA A 47 -2.60 -16.44 2.78
C ALA A 47 -1.82 -16.94 4.01
N ALA A 48 -2.30 -16.69 5.22
CA ALA A 48 -1.69 -17.17 6.45
C ALA A 48 -1.66 -18.71 6.54
N GLY A 49 -2.59 -19.38 5.86
CA GLY A 49 -2.64 -20.85 5.76
C GLY A 49 -1.81 -21.43 4.61
N LEU A 50 -1.18 -20.61 3.77
CA LEU A 50 -0.40 -21.10 2.63
C LEU A 50 0.98 -21.59 3.09
N GLU A 51 1.18 -22.92 3.07
CA GLU A 51 2.47 -23.54 3.43
C GLU A 51 3.50 -23.51 2.27
N ALA A 52 3.04 -23.35 1.03
CA ALA A 52 3.91 -23.33 -0.13
C ALA A 52 4.28 -21.89 -0.54
N ARG A 53 5.55 -21.52 -0.33
CA ARG A 53 6.15 -20.31 -0.93
C ARG A 53 6.76 -20.65 -2.30
N GLY A 54 5.97 -21.21 -3.20
CA GLY A 54 6.37 -21.45 -4.59
C GLY A 54 5.98 -20.26 -5.45
N ALA A 55 6.95 -19.51 -5.98
CA ALA A 55 6.66 -18.58 -7.07
C ALA A 55 6.20 -19.42 -8.27
N ALA A 56 4.97 -19.21 -8.73
CA ALA A 56 4.53 -19.75 -10.02
C ALA A 56 5.40 -19.10 -11.09
N SER A 57 6.40 -19.85 -11.57
CA SER A 57 7.25 -19.51 -12.72
C SER A 57 6.52 -19.73 -14.02
#